data_AF-A0AAD6HMQ1-F1
#
_entry.id   AF-A0AAD6HMQ1-F1
#
_cell.length_a   1.000
_cell.length_b   1.000
_cell.length_c   1.000
_cell.angle_alpha   90.00
_cell.angle_beta   90.00
_cell.angle_gamma   90.00
#
_symmetry.space_group_name_H-M   'P 1'
#
loop_
_entity.id
_entity.type
_entity.pdbx_description
1 polymer ?
#
loop_
_entity_poly.entity_id
_entity_poly.type
_entity_poly.pdbx_seq_one_letter_code
_entity_poly.pdbx_strand_id
1 'polypeptide(L)'
;MASGILRPLAVFCSQSQSQRYIKSIRNLGDAWRTLAEKPLPESDKNSVLVETNFDLVLKITNGLEEQRKSNPTIIEMSTSEPPSSTPPTKPSVQEGVPRHYRIFADYGTDFIWRDPDDVTSEEGDTTLDPEDLLASFPPSILESYDAWVDTYTEYFKERREETGNYYLSIFPTPSEEVAWNVAGFLLAWRMVLAPEVGKIEFNAGNSEYSLVKGKETSVTLAFLQDQVDILAKGTIA
;
A
#
# COMPACT_ATOMS: atom_id res chain seq x y z
N MET A 1 -9.38 -22.34 -1.43
CA MET A 1 -8.05 -21.66 -1.38
C MET A 1 -8.16 -20.37 -2.17
N ALA A 2 -7.81 -19.20 -1.62
CA ALA A 2 -7.76 -17.97 -2.40
C ALA A 2 -6.87 -18.19 -3.65
N SER A 3 -7.32 -17.76 -4.82
CA SER A 3 -6.58 -17.86 -6.08
C SER A 3 -5.17 -17.30 -5.91
N GLY A 4 -4.16 -17.90 -6.56
CA GLY A 4 -2.74 -17.67 -6.23
C GLY A 4 -2.36 -16.21 -6.01
N ILE A 5 -2.73 -15.32 -6.95
CA ILE A 5 -2.39 -13.89 -6.92
C ILE A 5 -3.05 -13.08 -5.79
N LEU A 6 -4.18 -13.55 -5.26
CA LEU A 6 -4.96 -12.84 -4.24
C LEU A 6 -4.55 -13.27 -2.83
N ARG A 7 -3.68 -14.27 -2.70
CA ARG A 7 -3.14 -14.73 -1.41
C ARG A 7 -2.52 -13.61 -0.57
N PRO A 8 -1.76 -12.64 -1.12
CA PRO A 8 -1.24 -11.53 -0.34
C PRO A 8 -2.34 -10.71 0.35
N LEU A 9 -3.50 -10.53 -0.30
CA LEU A 9 -4.64 -9.81 0.28
C LEU A 9 -5.35 -10.62 1.37
N ALA A 10 -5.27 -11.94 1.32
CA ALA A 10 -5.86 -12.81 2.34
C ALA A 10 -5.07 -12.80 3.66
N VAL A 11 -3.83 -12.29 3.66
CA VAL A 11 -3.01 -12.19 4.87
C VAL A 11 -3.65 -11.27 5.92
N PHE A 12 -4.38 -10.23 5.49
CA PHE A 12 -5.13 -9.36 6.40
C PHE A 12 -6.19 -10.13 7.20
N CYS A 13 -6.65 -11.29 6.74
CA CYS A 13 -7.58 -12.13 7.51
C CYS A 13 -6.91 -12.80 8.71
N SER A 14 -5.63 -13.14 8.60
CA SER A 14 -4.90 -13.91 9.60
C SER A 14 -3.98 -13.06 10.48
N GLN A 15 -3.66 -11.84 10.05
CA GLN A 15 -2.74 -10.93 10.75
C GLN A 15 -3.51 -9.79 11.42
N SER A 16 -3.83 -9.94 12.72
CA SER A 16 -4.63 -8.98 13.50
C SER A 16 -4.07 -7.56 13.46
N GLN A 17 -2.74 -7.40 13.52
CA GLN A 17 -2.10 -6.08 13.46
C GLN A 17 -2.38 -5.35 12.16
N SER A 18 -2.48 -6.08 11.05
CA SER A 18 -2.69 -5.53 9.72
C SER A 18 -4.15 -5.23 9.39
N GLN A 19 -5.10 -5.79 10.15
CA GLN A 19 -6.54 -5.53 9.95
C GLN A 19 -6.89 -4.05 10.11
N ARG A 20 -6.08 -3.29 10.86
CA ARG A 20 -6.24 -1.84 11.00
C ARG A 20 -6.17 -1.07 9.68
N TYR A 21 -5.58 -1.63 8.63
CA TYR A 21 -5.48 -0.97 7.32
C TYR A 21 -6.64 -1.29 6.39
N ILE A 22 -7.43 -2.32 6.70
CA ILE A 22 -8.49 -2.85 5.84
C ILE A 22 -9.84 -2.62 6.49
N LYS A 23 -10.72 -1.91 5.77
CA LYS A 23 -12.10 -1.67 6.20
C LYS A 23 -13.00 -2.84 5.84
N SER A 24 -12.90 -3.33 4.61
CA SER A 24 -13.61 -4.54 4.17
C SER A 24 -12.92 -5.17 2.96
N ILE A 25 -13.02 -6.49 2.83
CA ILE A 25 -12.75 -7.20 1.58
C ILE A 25 -14.02 -7.94 1.20
N ARG A 26 -14.27 -8.14 -0.09
CA ARG A 26 -15.43 -8.89 -0.59
C ARG A 26 -15.01 -9.77 -1.76
N ASN A 27 -15.67 -10.92 -1.90
CA ASN A 27 -15.42 -11.89 -2.97
C ASN A 27 -13.98 -12.44 -3.03
N LEU A 28 -13.24 -12.47 -1.91
CA LEU A 28 -11.90 -13.09 -1.83
C LEU A 28 -11.95 -14.64 -1.79
N GLY A 29 -13.13 -15.22 -2.03
CA GLY A 29 -13.39 -16.65 -1.88
C GLY A 29 -13.48 -17.10 -0.42
N ASP A 30 -13.23 -18.39 -0.17
CA ASP A 30 -13.41 -19.00 1.17
C ASP A 30 -12.50 -18.45 2.28
N ALA A 31 -11.54 -17.58 1.95
CA ALA A 31 -10.61 -17.00 2.93
C ALA A 31 -11.25 -15.88 3.80
N TRP A 32 -12.40 -15.32 3.40
CA TRP A 32 -12.97 -14.10 4.00
C TRP A 32 -14.25 -14.29 4.84
N ARG A 33 -14.67 -15.53 5.16
CA ARG A 33 -16.00 -15.80 5.78
C ARG A 33 -16.18 -15.40 7.26
N THR A 34 -15.60 -14.29 7.73
CA THR A 34 -15.78 -13.80 9.11
C THR A 34 -16.49 -12.46 9.24
N LEU A 35 -16.80 -11.76 8.14
CA LEU A 35 -17.59 -10.51 8.17
C LEU A 35 -18.87 -10.67 7.34
N ALA A 36 -20.00 -10.19 7.87
CA ALA A 36 -21.30 -10.28 7.21
C ALA A 36 -21.27 -9.63 5.82
N GLU A 37 -21.31 -10.44 4.76
CA GLU A 37 -21.26 -9.95 3.39
C GLU A 37 -22.57 -9.26 3.03
N LYS A 38 -22.53 -7.94 2.84
CA LYS A 38 -23.58 -7.25 2.10
C LYS A 38 -23.48 -7.69 0.63
N PRO A 39 -24.57 -8.13 -0.01
CA PRO A 39 -24.54 -8.55 -1.41
C PRO A 39 -23.99 -7.46 -2.31
N LEU A 40 -23.04 -7.81 -3.17
CA LEU A 40 -22.52 -6.90 -4.19
C LEU A 40 -23.49 -6.77 -5.38
N PRO A 41 -23.47 -5.64 -6.10
CA PRO A 41 -24.20 -5.48 -7.37
C PRO A 41 -23.82 -6.59 -8.37
N GLU A 42 -24.72 -6.92 -9.30
CA GLU A 42 -24.45 -7.98 -10.28
C GLU A 42 -23.19 -7.74 -11.12
N SER A 43 -22.85 -6.48 -11.38
CA SER A 43 -21.64 -6.06 -12.09
C SER A 43 -20.34 -6.44 -11.37
N ASP A 44 -20.38 -6.63 -10.05
CA ASP A 44 -19.20 -6.86 -9.21
C ASP A 44 -19.07 -8.31 -8.72
N LYS A 45 -19.99 -9.20 -9.13
CA LYS A 45 -19.96 -10.63 -8.75
C LYS A 45 -18.65 -11.34 -9.13
N ASN A 46 -17.96 -10.86 -10.17
CA ASN A 46 -16.68 -11.41 -10.64
C ASN A 46 -15.48 -10.54 -10.24
N SER A 47 -15.65 -9.64 -9.28
CA SER A 47 -14.59 -8.75 -8.81
C SER A 47 -14.34 -8.95 -7.33
N VAL A 48 -13.07 -8.90 -6.94
CA VAL A 48 -12.66 -8.77 -5.55
C VAL A 48 -12.58 -7.28 -5.22
N LEU A 49 -13.22 -6.88 -4.13
CA LEU A 49 -13.23 -5.49 -3.68
C LEU A 49 -12.51 -5.40 -2.34
N VAL A 50 -11.55 -4.49 -2.24
CA VAL A 50 -10.79 -4.20 -1.01
C VAL A 50 -11.00 -2.72 -0.70
N GLU A 51 -11.70 -2.44 0.38
CA GLU A 51 -11.84 -1.11 0.96
C GLU A 51 -10.85 -0.97 2.11
N THR A 52 -10.07 0.10 2.10
CA THR A 52 -9.01 0.36 3.08
C THR A 52 -9.39 1.52 4.02
N ASN A 53 -8.69 1.64 5.15
CA ASN A 53 -8.76 2.82 6.01
C ASN A 53 -7.92 4.00 5.48
N PHE A 54 -7.17 3.78 4.39
CA PHE A 54 -6.51 4.82 3.62
C PHE A 54 -7.43 5.56 2.65
N ASP A 55 -8.76 5.44 2.76
CA ASP A 55 -9.69 6.02 1.76
C ASP A 55 -9.37 5.54 0.31
N LEU A 56 -8.87 4.31 0.18
CA LEU A 56 -8.64 3.65 -1.10
C LEU A 56 -9.58 2.45 -1.23
N VAL A 57 -10.22 2.36 -2.40
CA VAL A 57 -10.98 1.19 -2.85
C VAL A 57 -10.24 0.57 -4.03
N LEU A 58 -9.79 -0.66 -3.86
CA LEU A 58 -9.15 -1.49 -4.86
C LEU A 58 -10.15 -2.52 -5.38
N LYS A 59 -10.38 -2.53 -6.69
CA LYS A 59 -11.23 -3.50 -7.37
C LYS A 59 -10.41 -4.33 -8.34
N ILE A 60 -10.47 -5.66 -8.19
CA ILE A 60 -9.75 -6.62 -9.04
C ILE A 60 -10.79 -7.48 -9.77
N THR A 61 -10.99 -7.21 -11.06
CA THR A 61 -11.90 -7.98 -11.92
C THR A 61 -11.15 -9.14 -12.58
N ASN A 62 -11.78 -10.31 -12.67
CA ASN A 62 -11.14 -11.55 -13.15
C ASN A 62 -9.86 -11.88 -12.37
N GLY A 63 -9.85 -11.60 -11.06
CA GLY A 63 -8.71 -11.92 -10.18
C GLY A 63 -8.57 -13.41 -9.88
N LEU A 64 -9.66 -14.17 -10.03
CA LEU A 64 -9.71 -15.61 -9.78
C LEU A 64 -9.15 -16.39 -10.99
N GLU A 65 -8.37 -17.44 -10.73
CA GLU A 65 -7.73 -18.26 -11.77
C GLU A 65 -8.71 -18.83 -12.81
N GLU A 66 -9.92 -19.20 -12.39
CA GLU A 66 -10.96 -19.71 -13.27
C GLU A 66 -11.44 -18.66 -14.29
N GLN A 67 -11.43 -17.38 -13.89
CA GLN A 67 -11.87 -16.26 -14.72
C GLN A 67 -10.74 -15.72 -15.61
N ARG A 68 -9.48 -15.81 -15.14
CA ARG A 68 -8.27 -15.42 -15.90
C ARG A 68 -8.09 -16.17 -17.22
N LYS A 69 -8.59 -17.40 -17.30
CA LYS A 69 -8.50 -18.21 -18.53
C LYS A 69 -9.28 -17.61 -19.70
N SER A 70 -10.27 -16.78 -19.42
CA SER A 70 -11.18 -16.24 -20.43
C SER A 70 -11.01 -14.74 -20.65
N ASN A 71 -10.54 -13.99 -19.64
CA ASN A 71 -10.40 -12.54 -19.70
C ASN A 71 -9.18 -12.06 -18.90
N PRO A 72 -8.52 -10.95 -19.31
CA PRO A 72 -7.44 -10.37 -18.54
C PRO A 72 -7.91 -9.90 -17.16
N THR A 73 -7.03 -9.98 -16.16
CA THR A 73 -7.25 -9.34 -14.87
C THR A 73 -7.13 -7.83 -15.03
N ILE A 74 -8.11 -7.10 -14.53
CA ILE A 74 -8.16 -5.64 -14.55
C ILE A 74 -8.17 -5.15 -13.11
N ILE A 75 -7.37 -4.12 -12.85
CA ILE A 75 -7.28 -3.47 -11.55
C ILE A 75 -7.72 -2.03 -11.69
N GLU A 76 -8.71 -1.66 -10.90
CA GLU A 76 -9.25 -0.32 -10.79
C GLU A 76 -9.04 0.17 -9.35
N MET A 77 -8.70 1.45 -9.22
CA MET A 77 -8.50 2.10 -7.93
C MET A 77 -9.28 3.40 -7.89
N SER A 78 -9.96 3.65 -6.77
CA SER A 78 -10.76 4.85 -6.55
C SER A 78 -10.69 5.28 -5.10
N THR A 79 -10.91 6.56 -4.84
CA THR A 79 -11.07 7.10 -3.48
C THR A 79 -12.55 7.35 -3.19
N SER A 80 -12.95 7.31 -1.92
CA SER A 80 -14.33 7.62 -1.54
C SER A 80 -14.56 9.12 -1.38
N GLU A 81 -13.51 9.86 -1.04
CA GLU A 81 -13.51 11.32 -1.01
C GLU A 81 -12.40 11.87 -1.93
N PRO A 82 -12.66 12.93 -2.71
CA PRO A 82 -11.58 13.69 -3.33
C PRO A 82 -10.76 14.35 -2.22
N PRO A 83 -9.41 14.44 -2.34
CA PRO A 83 -8.60 15.20 -1.39
C PRO A 83 -9.14 16.63 -1.29
N SER A 84 -9.11 17.18 -0.08
CA SER A 84 -9.67 18.49 0.20
C SER A 84 -9.00 19.52 -0.71
N SER A 85 -9.78 20.32 -1.44
CA SER A 85 -9.27 21.42 -2.26
C SER A 85 -8.72 22.60 -1.43
N THR A 86 -8.54 22.40 -0.13
CA THR A 86 -7.99 23.42 0.76
C THR A 86 -6.48 23.43 0.56
N PRO A 87 -5.88 24.49 0.02
CA PRO A 87 -4.45 24.54 -0.17
C PRO A 87 -3.76 24.37 1.19
N PRO A 88 -2.67 23.58 1.28
CA PRO A 88 -1.85 23.56 2.47
C PRO A 88 -1.42 25.00 2.77
N THR A 89 -1.46 25.39 4.05
CA THR A 89 -1.25 26.77 4.55
C THR A 89 0.17 27.31 4.32
N LYS A 90 1.02 26.63 3.54
CA LYS A 90 2.35 27.09 3.14
C LYS A 90 2.47 27.11 1.61
N PRO A 91 2.84 28.25 1.00
CA PRO A 91 3.10 28.31 -0.44
C PRO A 91 4.44 27.62 -0.72
N SER A 92 4.42 26.35 -1.14
CA SER A 92 5.57 25.73 -1.82
C SER A 92 5.43 26.01 -3.31
N VAL A 93 6.43 26.70 -3.82
CA VAL A 93 6.53 27.30 -5.15
C VAL A 93 6.55 26.22 -6.22
N GLN A 94 5.42 26.06 -6.92
CA GLN A 94 5.23 25.80 -8.37
C GLN A 94 3.79 25.29 -8.56
N GLU A 95 2.84 26.22 -8.61
CA GLU A 95 1.45 25.91 -8.94
C GLU A 95 1.40 25.25 -10.33
N GLY A 96 1.14 23.93 -10.37
CA GLY A 96 0.79 23.20 -11.60
C GLY A 96 1.73 22.07 -12.04
N VAL A 97 2.86 21.82 -11.38
CA VAL A 97 3.72 20.66 -11.68
C VAL A 97 3.46 19.55 -10.64
N PRO A 98 3.02 18.35 -11.06
CA PRO A 98 2.89 17.21 -10.15
C PRO A 98 4.22 16.87 -9.49
N ARG A 99 4.20 16.62 -8.19
CA ARG A 99 5.37 16.23 -7.40
C ARG A 99 5.56 14.70 -7.39
N HIS A 100 6.80 14.27 -7.23
CA HIS A 100 7.22 12.89 -7.18
C HIS A 100 7.79 12.55 -5.80
N TYR A 101 7.51 11.35 -5.33
CA TYR A 101 7.90 10.89 -4.00
C TYR A 101 8.50 9.48 -4.05
N ARG A 102 9.21 9.12 -2.99
CA ARG A 102 9.74 7.79 -2.75
C ARG A 102 9.25 7.32 -1.38
N ILE A 103 8.81 6.08 -1.32
CA ILE A 103 8.34 5.45 -0.09
C ILE A 103 9.14 4.18 0.14
N PHE A 104 9.92 4.15 1.21
CA PHE A 104 10.75 3.03 1.61
C PHE A 104 11.00 3.09 3.11
N ALA A 105 11.29 1.95 3.72
CA ALA A 105 11.58 1.93 5.14
C ALA A 105 12.99 2.49 5.42
N ASP A 106 13.06 3.59 6.16
CA ASP A 106 14.30 4.22 6.58
C ASP A 106 14.32 4.38 8.11
N TYR A 107 14.84 3.35 8.78
CA TYR A 107 14.84 3.30 10.25
C TYR A 107 15.63 4.47 10.85
N GLY A 108 14.99 5.19 11.77
CA GLY A 108 15.59 6.35 12.46
C GLY A 108 15.36 7.68 11.75
N THR A 109 14.63 7.69 10.64
CA THR A 109 14.20 8.90 9.93
C THR A 109 12.71 8.78 9.56
N ASP A 110 12.31 9.22 8.36
CA ASP A 110 10.94 9.14 7.84
C ASP A 110 10.85 8.17 6.65
N PHE A 111 9.64 7.68 6.33
CA PHE A 111 9.48 6.68 5.27
C PHE A 111 9.00 7.28 3.96
N ILE A 112 8.64 8.56 3.94
CA ILE A 112 8.22 9.29 2.74
C ILE A 112 9.23 10.40 2.45
N TRP A 113 9.78 10.36 1.25
CA TRP A 113 10.80 11.29 0.79
C TRP A 113 10.36 11.96 -0.50
N ARG A 114 10.73 13.22 -0.70
CA ARG A 114 10.64 13.84 -2.02
C ARG A 114 11.62 13.18 -2.99
N ASP A 115 11.25 13.07 -4.26
CA ASP A 115 12.18 12.69 -5.32
C ASP A 115 13.29 13.77 -5.41
N PRO A 116 14.58 13.41 -5.42
CA PRO A 116 15.67 14.40 -5.49
C PRO A 116 15.59 15.29 -6.73
N ASP A 117 15.05 14.76 -7.85
CA ASP A 117 14.89 15.50 -9.10
C ASP A 117 13.80 16.59 -8.99
N ASP A 118 12.96 16.51 -7.97
CA ASP A 118 11.88 17.46 -7.68
C ASP A 118 12.27 18.54 -6.66
N VAL A 119 13.46 18.47 -6.07
CA VAL A 119 13.94 19.46 -5.09
C VAL A 119 14.60 20.62 -5.83
N THR A 120 14.01 21.81 -5.70
CA THR A 120 14.65 23.04 -6.18
C THR A 120 15.69 23.53 -5.18
N SER A 121 16.68 24.30 -5.64
CA SER A 121 17.74 24.87 -4.78
C SER A 121 17.22 25.76 -3.63
N GLU A 122 15.96 26.19 -3.69
CA GLU A 122 15.31 27.01 -2.67
C GLU A 122 14.54 26.18 -1.62
N GLU A 123 14.18 24.92 -1.94
CA GLU A 123 13.36 24.06 -1.08
C GLU A 123 14.17 23.26 -0.05
N GLY A 124 15.50 23.23 -0.17
CA GLY A 124 16.39 22.61 0.81
C GLY A 124 16.57 21.11 0.59
N ASP A 125 16.00 20.29 1.50
CA ASP A 125 16.21 18.83 1.57
C ASP A 125 15.01 18.03 1.04
N THR A 126 15.24 16.74 0.75
CA THR A 126 14.25 15.73 0.36
C THR A 126 13.37 15.24 1.50
N THR A 127 13.75 15.50 2.75
CA THR A 127 12.98 15.16 3.94
C THR A 127 11.68 15.98 4.00
N LEU A 128 10.56 15.31 4.26
CA LEU A 128 9.24 15.93 4.38
C LEU A 128 8.71 15.68 5.78
N ASP A 129 7.93 16.63 6.29
CA ASP A 129 7.07 16.39 7.45
C ASP A 129 5.81 15.65 6.96
N PRO A 130 5.57 14.39 7.38
CA PRO A 130 4.40 13.63 6.97
C PRO A 130 3.09 14.29 7.39
N GLU A 131 3.07 15.04 8.50
CA GLU A 131 1.88 15.76 8.95
C GLU A 131 1.49 16.85 7.94
N ASP A 132 2.47 17.62 7.46
CA ASP A 132 2.27 18.65 6.44
C ASP A 132 1.90 18.02 5.08
N LEU A 133 2.54 16.90 4.70
CA LEU A 133 2.30 16.21 3.42
C LEU A 133 0.90 15.57 3.35
N LEU A 134 0.48 14.92 4.44
CA LEU A 134 -0.76 14.16 4.49
C LEU A 134 -1.96 15.00 4.97
N ALA A 135 -1.76 16.28 5.31
CA ALA A 135 -2.81 17.19 5.77
C ALA A 135 -3.99 17.38 4.79
N SER A 136 -3.77 17.22 3.47
CA SER A 136 -4.82 17.33 2.45
C SER A 136 -5.70 16.08 2.33
N PHE A 137 -5.29 14.99 2.99
CA PHE A 137 -5.94 13.69 2.99
C PHE A 137 -6.84 13.52 4.23
N PRO A 138 -7.83 12.59 4.19
CA PRO A 138 -8.56 12.20 5.39
C PRO A 138 -7.62 11.87 6.58
N PRO A 139 -7.93 12.32 7.81
CA PRO A 139 -7.06 12.13 8.98
C PRO A 139 -6.67 10.67 9.26
N SER A 140 -7.54 9.71 8.89
CA SER A 140 -7.27 8.28 9.03
C SER A 140 -6.04 7.81 8.25
N ILE A 141 -5.62 8.54 7.21
CA ILE A 141 -4.42 8.21 6.44
C ILE A 141 -3.15 8.49 7.25
N LEU A 142 -3.07 9.63 7.93
CA LEU A 142 -1.94 9.94 8.81
C LEU A 142 -1.87 8.94 9.97
N GLU A 143 -3.00 8.67 10.63
CA GLU A 143 -3.07 7.65 11.70
C GLU A 143 -2.62 6.26 11.22
N SER A 144 -2.98 5.90 9.99
CA SER A 144 -2.58 4.61 9.41
C SER A 144 -1.12 4.61 8.94
N TYR A 145 -0.59 5.75 8.50
CA TYR A 145 0.84 5.91 8.18
C TYR A 145 1.69 5.76 9.45
N ASP A 146 1.36 6.47 10.52
CA ASP A 146 2.09 6.40 11.80
C ASP A 146 2.12 4.96 12.32
N ALA A 147 0.95 4.29 12.33
CA ALA A 147 0.87 2.88 12.71
C ALA A 147 1.74 1.95 11.83
N TRP A 148 1.86 2.25 10.54
CA TRP A 148 2.66 1.48 9.58
C TRP A 148 4.16 1.66 9.81
N VAL A 149 4.60 2.90 10.09
CA VAL A 149 5.98 3.23 10.47
C VAL A 149 6.34 2.61 11.83
N ASP A 150 5.44 2.74 12.81
CA ASP A 150 5.62 2.17 14.16
C ASP A 150 5.81 0.66 14.11
N THR A 151 4.99 -0.04 13.31
CA THR A 151 5.09 -1.50 13.16
C THR A 151 6.49 -1.92 12.69
N TYR A 152 7.05 -1.24 11.68
CA TYR A 152 8.40 -1.53 11.21
C TYR A 152 9.45 -1.21 12.27
N THR A 153 9.30 -0.04 12.92
CA THR A 153 10.23 0.46 13.93
C THR A 153 10.31 -0.47 15.14
N GLU A 154 9.17 -0.96 15.63
CA GLU A 154 9.09 -1.94 16.71
C GLU A 154 9.80 -3.25 16.35
N TYR A 155 9.50 -3.82 15.19
CA TYR A 155 10.15 -5.05 14.75
C TYR A 155 11.64 -4.88 14.50
N PHE A 156 12.07 -3.75 13.95
CA PHE A 156 13.49 -3.44 13.75
C PHE A 156 14.21 -3.38 15.10
N LYS A 157 13.64 -2.68 16.10
CA LYS A 157 14.17 -2.59 17.46
C LYS A 157 14.30 -3.98 18.09
N GLU A 158 13.18 -4.70 18.20
CA GLU A 158 13.12 -6.00 18.86
C GLU A 158 14.09 -7.01 18.23
N ARG A 159 14.16 -7.04 16.90
CA ARG A 159 14.85 -8.13 16.20
C ARG A 159 16.26 -7.83 15.80
N ARG A 160 16.63 -6.56 15.58
CA ARG A 160 17.98 -6.18 15.14
C ARG A 160 18.72 -5.37 16.19
N GLU A 161 18.10 -4.33 16.73
CA GLU A 161 18.78 -3.44 17.69
C GLU A 161 19.02 -4.14 19.03
N GLU A 162 17.98 -4.73 19.62
CA GLU A 162 18.06 -5.41 20.92
C GLU A 162 18.89 -6.70 20.87
N THR A 163 18.87 -7.41 19.73
CA THR A 163 19.64 -8.65 19.55
C THR A 163 21.08 -8.39 19.07
N GLY A 164 21.35 -7.21 18.51
CA GLY A 164 22.59 -6.89 17.79
C GLY A 164 22.77 -7.64 16.46
N ASN A 165 21.77 -8.40 15.98
CA ASN A 165 21.88 -9.22 14.77
C ASN A 165 21.16 -8.59 13.57
N TYR A 166 21.87 -7.74 12.84
CA TYR A 166 21.36 -7.05 11.65
C TYR A 166 21.14 -7.94 10.42
N TYR A 167 21.52 -9.22 10.47
CA TYR A 167 21.24 -10.19 9.40
C TYR A 167 19.86 -10.84 9.52
N LEU A 168 19.16 -10.65 10.65
CA LEU A 168 17.82 -11.18 10.82
C LEU A 168 16.81 -10.45 9.93
N SER A 169 15.81 -11.19 9.45
CA SER A 169 14.60 -10.58 8.88
C SER A 169 14.00 -9.61 9.88
N ILE A 170 13.56 -8.46 9.36
CA ILE A 170 12.84 -7.44 10.14
C ILE A 170 11.50 -8.00 10.56
N PHE A 171 10.76 -8.68 9.68
CA PHE A 171 9.48 -9.25 10.07
C PHE A 171 9.67 -10.65 10.66
N PRO A 172 8.96 -11.00 11.75
CA PRO A 172 9.04 -12.33 12.34
C PRO A 172 8.58 -13.44 11.40
N THR A 173 7.53 -13.16 10.61
CA THR A 173 6.98 -14.09 9.63
C THR A 173 6.82 -13.47 8.24
N PRO A 174 6.86 -14.28 7.17
CA PRO A 174 6.57 -13.82 5.81
C PRO A 174 5.14 -13.28 5.64
N SER A 175 4.21 -13.72 6.47
CA SER A 175 2.87 -13.14 6.50
C SER A 175 2.88 -11.71 7.05
N GLU A 176 3.60 -11.43 8.12
CA GLU A 176 3.74 -10.06 8.64
C GLU A 176 4.45 -9.14 7.65
N GLU A 177 5.51 -9.63 6.97
CA GLU A 177 6.20 -8.88 5.91
C GLU A 177 5.24 -8.52 4.78
N VAL A 178 4.48 -9.50 4.27
CA VAL A 178 3.54 -9.27 3.18
C VAL A 178 2.40 -8.36 3.59
N ALA A 179 1.87 -8.51 4.81
CA ALA A 179 0.86 -7.59 5.34
C ALA A 179 1.37 -6.14 5.38
N TRP A 180 2.60 -5.94 5.87
CA TRP A 180 3.21 -4.62 5.95
C TRP A 180 3.50 -4.04 4.56
N ASN A 181 4.06 -4.83 3.64
CA ASN A 181 4.32 -4.42 2.26
C ASN A 181 3.03 -4.03 1.53
N VAL A 182 1.97 -4.85 1.65
CA VAL A 182 0.69 -4.57 0.98
C VAL A 182 0.03 -3.33 1.58
N ALA A 183 0.10 -3.11 2.89
CA ALA A 183 -0.41 -1.89 3.51
C ALA A 183 0.31 -0.64 2.96
N GLY A 184 1.64 -0.64 2.93
CA GLY A 184 2.43 0.46 2.38
C GLY A 184 2.15 0.70 0.89
N PHE A 185 1.99 -0.38 0.11
CA PHE A 185 1.66 -0.30 -1.31
C PHE A 185 0.27 0.33 -1.55
N LEU A 186 -0.72 0.01 -0.71
CA LEU A 186 -2.06 0.61 -0.78
C LEU A 186 -2.03 2.09 -0.36
N LEU A 187 -1.25 2.45 0.66
CA LEU A 187 -1.00 3.85 1.02
C LEU A 187 -0.37 4.63 -0.15
N ALA A 188 0.66 4.06 -0.79
CA ALA A 188 1.33 4.66 -1.93
C ALA A 188 0.36 4.90 -3.10
N TRP A 189 -0.52 3.95 -3.41
CA TRP A 189 -1.57 4.15 -4.41
C TRP A 189 -2.55 5.24 -4.03
N ARG A 190 -2.96 5.33 -2.76
CA ARG A 190 -3.83 6.41 -2.30
C ARG A 190 -3.22 7.78 -2.57
N MET A 191 -1.92 7.93 -2.29
CA MET A 191 -1.20 9.17 -2.53
C MET A 191 -1.08 9.46 -4.03
N VAL A 192 -0.73 8.47 -4.85
CA VAL A 192 -0.64 8.63 -6.31
C VAL A 192 -1.95 9.12 -6.91
N LEU A 193 -3.12 8.76 -6.37
CA LEU A 193 -4.40 9.23 -6.90
C LEU A 193 -4.66 10.73 -6.67
N ALA A 194 -3.97 11.38 -5.73
CA ALA A 194 -4.11 12.81 -5.49
C ALA A 194 -3.61 13.64 -6.71
N PRO A 195 -4.28 14.74 -7.10
CA PRO A 195 -3.96 15.49 -8.32
C PRO A 195 -2.54 16.08 -8.32
N GLU A 196 -2.01 16.40 -7.15
CA GLU A 196 -0.68 16.98 -6.92
C GLU A 196 0.46 15.96 -7.01
N VAL A 197 0.16 14.66 -7.07
CA VAL A 197 1.17 13.59 -7.13
C VAL A 197 1.28 13.03 -8.55
N GLY A 198 2.50 13.08 -9.11
CA GLY A 198 2.81 12.55 -10.43
C GLY A 198 3.22 11.06 -10.42
N LYS A 199 4.07 10.68 -9.48
CA LYS A 199 4.74 9.36 -9.38
C LYS A 199 5.08 9.09 -7.93
N ILE A 200 4.94 7.84 -7.51
CA ILE A 200 5.60 7.33 -6.30
C ILE A 200 6.46 6.13 -6.65
N GLU A 201 7.71 6.15 -6.21
CA GLU A 201 8.54 4.94 -6.19
C GLU A 201 8.37 4.27 -4.83
N PHE A 202 7.81 3.07 -4.83
CA PHE A 202 7.59 2.29 -3.62
C PHE A 202 8.56 1.12 -3.56
N ASN A 203 9.26 0.97 -2.44
CA ASN A 203 10.21 -0.12 -2.23
C ASN A 203 9.64 -1.12 -1.23
N ALA A 204 9.56 -2.39 -1.64
CA ALA A 204 9.26 -3.52 -0.77
C ALA A 204 10.44 -4.49 -0.78
N GLY A 205 11.27 -4.43 0.26
CA GLY A 205 12.53 -5.17 0.31
C GLY A 205 13.48 -4.72 -0.78
N ASN A 206 13.83 -5.62 -1.70
CA ASN A 206 14.74 -5.33 -2.83
C ASN A 206 14.01 -5.01 -4.15
N SER A 207 12.67 -5.03 -4.15
CA SER A 207 11.87 -4.71 -5.33
C SER A 207 11.43 -3.24 -5.26
N GLU A 208 11.54 -2.56 -6.40
CA GLU A 208 11.10 -1.17 -6.60
C GLU A 208 9.91 -1.15 -7.57
N TYR A 209 8.89 -0.37 -7.24
CA TYR A 209 7.67 -0.23 -8.02
C TYR A 209 7.42 1.25 -8.34
N SER A 210 7.32 1.57 -9.63
CA SER A 210 6.95 2.92 -10.08
C SER A 210 5.44 3.04 -10.26
N LEU A 211 4.77 3.66 -9.28
CA LEU A 211 3.33 3.87 -9.27
C LEU A 211 3.01 5.19 -9.96
N VAL A 212 2.22 5.10 -11.03
CA VAL A 212 1.76 6.24 -11.84
C VAL A 212 0.31 5.98 -12.24
N LYS A 213 -0.54 7.03 -12.24
CA LYS A 213 -1.93 6.95 -12.70
C LYS A 213 -2.00 6.35 -14.11
N GLY A 214 -2.90 5.41 -14.34
CA GLY A 214 -3.07 4.68 -15.60
C GLY A 214 -2.19 3.43 -15.75
N LYS A 215 -1.33 3.11 -14.77
CA LYS A 215 -0.50 1.88 -14.75
C LYS A 215 -0.90 0.88 -13.67
N GLU A 216 -2.05 1.09 -13.03
CA GLU A 216 -2.55 0.36 -11.85
C GLU A 216 -2.49 -1.15 -12.05
N THR A 217 -2.99 -1.63 -13.18
CA THR A 217 -3.06 -3.07 -13.48
C THR A 217 -1.69 -3.71 -13.58
N SER A 218 -0.79 -3.18 -14.40
CA SER A 218 0.53 -3.79 -14.61
C SER A 218 1.38 -3.83 -13.33
N VAL A 219 1.44 -2.71 -12.60
CA VAL A 219 2.30 -2.57 -11.42
C VAL A 219 1.75 -3.37 -10.25
N THR A 220 0.42 -3.34 -10.02
CA THR A 220 -0.19 -4.10 -8.92
C THR A 220 -0.13 -5.60 -9.16
N LEU A 221 -0.25 -6.07 -10.41
CA LEU A 221 -0.08 -7.50 -10.70
C LEU A 221 1.36 -7.97 -10.46
N ALA A 222 2.36 -7.18 -10.86
CA ALA A 222 3.76 -7.49 -10.59
C ALA A 222 4.02 -7.53 -9.08
N PHE A 223 3.59 -6.50 -8.36
CA PHE A 223 3.70 -6.42 -6.90
C PHE A 223 3.06 -7.63 -6.20
N LEU A 224 1.81 -7.96 -6.52
CA LEU A 224 1.11 -9.08 -5.89
C LEU A 224 1.80 -10.42 -6.20
N GLN A 225 2.38 -10.58 -7.39
CA GLN A 225 3.13 -11.79 -7.73
C GLN A 225 4.40 -11.92 -6.88
N ASP A 226 5.16 -10.85 -6.68
CA ASP A 226 6.33 -10.85 -5.79
C ASP A 226 5.92 -11.19 -4.35
N GLN A 227 4.78 -10.67 -3.88
CA GLN A 227 4.28 -10.99 -2.54
C GLN A 227 3.85 -12.47 -2.41
N VAL A 228 3.33 -13.08 -3.48
CA VAL A 228 3.05 -14.53 -3.51
C VAL A 228 4.33 -15.33 -3.32
N ASP A 229 5.42 -14.90 -3.95
CA ASP A 229 6.71 -15.59 -3.86
C ASP A 229 7.32 -15.49 -2.46
N ILE A 230 7.12 -14.35 -1.76
CA ILE A 230 7.51 -14.20 -0.34
C ILE A 230 6.75 -15.20 0.53
N LEU A 231 5.42 -15.28 0.38
CA LEU A 231 4.60 -16.25 1.12
C LEU A 231 5.03 -17.70 0.83
N ALA A 232 5.37 -18.02 -0.42
CA ALA A 232 5.79 -19.35 -0.83
C ALA A 232 7.15 -19.75 -0.21
N LYS A 233 8.13 -18.83 -0.23
CA LYS A 233 9.44 -19.05 0.41
C LYS A 233 9.31 -19.28 1.92
N GLY A 234 8.35 -18.61 2.54
CA GLY A 234 8.00 -18.78 3.95
C GLY A 234 7.38 -20.11 4.36
N THR A 235 6.89 -20.89 3.40
CA THR A 235 6.25 -22.18 3.65
C THR A 235 7.26 -23.34 3.61
N ILE A 236 8.50 -23.08 3.20
CA ILE A 236 9.60 -24.04 3.19
C ILE A 236 10.45 -23.80 4.44
N ALA A 237 9.91 -24.19 5.60
CA ALA A 237 10.62 -24.23 6.88
C ALA A 237 10.23 -25.49 7.65
#